data_AF-A0A7X3U0Q3-F1
#
_entry.id   AF-A0A7X3U0Q3-F1
#
_cell.length_a   1.000
_cell.length_b   1.000
_cell.length_c   1.000
_cell.angle_alpha   90.00
_cell.angle_beta   90.00
_cell.angle_gamma   90.00
#
_symmetry.space_group_name_H-M   'P 1'
#
loop_
_entity.id
_entity.type
_entity.pdbx_description
1 polymer ?
#
loop_
_entity_poly.entity_id
_entity_poly.type
_entity_poly.pdbx_seq_one_letter_code
_entity_poly.pdbx_strand_id
1 'polypeptide(L)'
;MGMNAEFVHLHLHTEYSLLDGACRIGELLDQAERLKMPAAAVTEHGNLFSAISFHDQARARGVKPILGCEVYVANGSRLARSGKPGETANHLVLLAADRTGYHNLIKLVSAGYTEGFYYKPRIDKELLAQHASGLIGLSACLKGEVATHLRLEQQQRATEAAATFSDILGAGNFFLEMQYQGIDDQLVVNRGLAPIARELGLPLVCTNDVHYLRQADHHPHDVLLCIGTGKNVEDEQRLRYHGDQFYLKTPEEMAQVFGEFPEALRNTVAIAERCDVDLSARENHLPSFDVPEGFTVD
;
A
#
# COMPACT_ATOMS: atom_id res chain seq x y z
N MET A 1 28.94 -16.94 -8.08
CA MET A 1 27.75 -16.40 -8.77
C MET A 1 26.75 -16.10 -7.68
N GLY A 2 26.55 -14.83 -7.35
CA GLY A 2 25.58 -14.46 -6.30
C GLY A 2 24.19 -14.88 -6.75
N MET A 3 23.44 -15.54 -5.87
CA MET A 3 22.00 -15.69 -6.05
C MET A 3 21.44 -14.27 -6.15
N ASN A 4 20.87 -13.88 -7.29
CA ASN A 4 20.05 -12.66 -7.34
C ASN A 4 18.96 -12.85 -6.27
N ALA A 5 18.94 -12.00 -5.25
CA ALA A 5 17.85 -12.03 -4.29
C ALA A 5 16.57 -11.66 -5.04
N GLU A 6 15.56 -12.54 -5.03
CA GLU A 6 14.27 -12.22 -5.63
C GLU A 6 13.42 -11.45 -4.60
N PHE A 7 13.03 -10.23 -4.96
CA PHE A 7 12.25 -9.34 -4.11
C PHE A 7 11.39 -8.41 -4.99
N VAL A 8 10.17 -8.12 -4.54
CA VAL A 8 9.25 -7.18 -5.17
C VAL A 8 8.78 -6.14 -4.16
N HIS A 9 8.88 -4.85 -4.50
CA HIS A 9 8.29 -3.79 -3.69
C HIS A 9 6.76 -3.84 -3.80
N LEU A 10 6.09 -4.09 -2.67
CA LEU A 10 4.62 -4.18 -2.57
C LEU A 10 3.97 -2.97 -1.86
N HIS A 11 4.77 -2.08 -1.29
CA HIS A 11 4.33 -0.88 -0.59
C HIS A 11 5.19 0.29 -1.07
N LEU A 12 4.62 1.09 -1.95
CA LEU A 12 5.33 2.13 -2.69
C LEU A 12 4.38 3.26 -3.08
N HIS A 13 4.84 4.48 -2.87
CA HIS A 13 4.15 5.73 -3.13
C HIS A 13 4.84 6.50 -4.26
N THR A 14 4.05 6.93 -5.24
CA THR A 14 4.55 7.74 -6.38
C THR A 14 4.22 9.21 -6.17
N GLU A 15 4.43 10.05 -7.19
CA GLU A 15 4.00 11.45 -7.16
C GLU A 15 2.48 11.64 -6.98
N TYR A 16 1.69 10.56 -7.04
CA TYR A 16 0.24 10.57 -6.83
C TYR A 16 -0.19 10.36 -5.37
N SER A 17 0.72 10.00 -4.47
CA SER A 17 0.61 10.26 -3.03
C SER A 17 0.86 11.76 -2.80
N LEU A 18 -0.13 12.57 -3.16
CA LEU A 18 0.02 14.02 -3.25
C LEU A 18 0.60 14.62 -1.96
N LEU A 19 1.67 15.41 -2.12
CA LEU A 19 2.38 16.11 -1.05
C LEU A 19 3.15 15.20 -0.06
N ASP A 20 3.37 13.93 -0.43
CA ASP A 20 4.14 12.95 0.34
C ASP A 20 5.11 12.19 -0.58
N GLY A 21 4.58 11.43 -1.54
CA GLY A 21 5.38 10.63 -2.46
C GLY A 21 6.12 11.47 -3.50
N ALA A 22 7.38 11.09 -3.76
CA ALA A 22 8.30 11.78 -4.67
C ALA A 22 8.86 10.86 -5.77
N CYS A 23 8.47 9.59 -5.83
CA CYS A 23 8.88 8.69 -6.90
C CYS A 23 8.12 9.02 -8.19
N ARG A 24 8.80 9.51 -9.22
CA ARG A 24 8.21 9.67 -10.55
C ARG A 24 7.99 8.30 -11.20
N ILE A 25 6.78 7.98 -11.64
CA ILE A 25 6.43 6.67 -12.24
C ILE A 25 7.44 6.22 -13.30
N GLY A 26 7.80 7.10 -14.25
CA GLY A 26 8.72 6.75 -15.33
C GLY A 26 10.11 6.36 -14.81
N GLU A 27 10.69 7.19 -13.94
CA GLU A 27 12.03 6.97 -13.37
C GLU A 27 12.06 5.75 -12.44
N LEU A 28 10.98 5.55 -11.69
CA LEU A 28 10.77 4.38 -10.85
C LEU A 28 10.81 3.08 -11.67
N LEU A 29 10.08 3.04 -12.79
CA LEU A 29 10.00 1.85 -13.62
C LEU A 29 11.28 1.61 -14.43
N ASP A 30 11.95 2.67 -14.89
CA ASP A 30 13.29 2.57 -15.51
C ASP A 30 14.29 1.95 -14.50
N GLN A 31 14.18 2.34 -13.22
CA GLN A 31 15.01 1.79 -12.16
C GLN A 31 14.66 0.32 -11.84
N ALA A 32 13.37 -0.03 -11.80
CA ALA A 32 12.92 -1.40 -11.61
C ALA A 32 13.41 -2.32 -12.73
N GLU A 33 13.33 -1.87 -14.00
CA GLU A 33 13.88 -2.58 -15.16
C GLU A 33 15.40 -2.76 -15.04
N ARG A 34 16.14 -1.70 -14.68
CA ARG A 34 17.59 -1.75 -14.47
C ARG A 34 18.00 -2.76 -13.38
N LEU A 35 17.22 -2.84 -12.31
CA LEU A 35 17.40 -3.79 -11.21
C LEU A 35 16.83 -5.19 -11.52
N LYS A 36 16.24 -5.38 -12.70
CA LYS A 36 15.60 -6.64 -13.13
C LYS A 36 14.52 -7.12 -12.16
N MET A 37 13.78 -6.18 -11.55
CA MET A 37 12.63 -6.50 -10.73
C MET A 37 11.50 -7.00 -11.64
N PRO A 38 10.94 -8.20 -11.41
CA PRO A 38 9.91 -8.77 -12.29
C PRO A 38 8.56 -8.06 -12.16
N ALA A 39 8.32 -7.40 -11.03
CA ALA A 39 7.09 -6.70 -10.71
C ALA A 39 7.36 -5.51 -9.78
N ALA A 40 6.42 -4.58 -9.71
CA ALA A 40 6.38 -3.52 -8.71
C ALA A 40 4.92 -3.13 -8.43
N ALA A 41 4.62 -2.85 -7.17
CA ALA A 41 3.33 -2.32 -6.77
C ALA A 41 3.30 -0.80 -6.73
N VAL A 42 2.09 -0.25 -6.84
CA VAL A 42 1.77 1.11 -6.44
C VAL A 42 0.65 1.09 -5.42
N THR A 43 0.82 1.81 -4.31
CA THR A 43 -0.07 1.81 -3.14
C THR A 43 -0.24 3.22 -2.60
N GLU A 44 -0.76 4.14 -3.41
CA GLU A 44 -0.90 5.55 -3.01
C GLU A 44 -1.75 5.72 -1.74
N HIS A 45 -1.54 6.84 -1.06
CA HIS A 45 -2.34 7.20 0.12
C HIS A 45 -3.80 7.49 -0.26
N GLY A 46 -4.67 6.51 0.01
CA GLY A 46 -6.12 6.63 -0.08
C GLY A 46 -6.66 6.96 -1.47
N ASN A 47 -5.91 6.72 -2.54
CA ASN A 47 -6.32 7.04 -3.91
C ASN A 47 -5.79 6.03 -4.95
N LEU A 48 -6.31 6.09 -6.17
CA LEU A 48 -5.90 5.26 -7.32
C LEU A 48 -5.49 6.11 -8.53
N PHE A 49 -5.06 7.35 -8.31
CA PHE A 49 -4.84 8.30 -9.40
C PHE A 49 -3.73 7.88 -10.36
N SER A 50 -2.72 7.15 -9.87
CA SER A 50 -1.62 6.62 -10.67
C SER A 50 -1.96 5.33 -11.42
N ALA A 51 -3.07 4.63 -11.09
CA ALA A 51 -3.25 3.22 -11.44
C ALA A 51 -3.13 2.91 -12.94
N ILE A 52 -3.80 3.68 -13.80
CA ILE A 52 -3.75 3.48 -15.26
C ILE A 52 -2.37 3.84 -15.84
N SER A 53 -1.84 5.00 -15.43
CA SER A 53 -0.53 5.47 -15.90
C SER A 53 0.59 4.50 -15.52
N PHE A 54 0.56 4.00 -14.28
CA PHE A 54 1.51 3.02 -13.77
C PHE A 54 1.36 1.68 -14.50
N HIS A 55 0.13 1.17 -14.65
CA HIS A 55 -0.14 -0.08 -15.37
C HIS A 55 0.45 -0.06 -16.78
N ASP A 56 0.13 0.97 -17.57
CA ASP A 56 0.53 1.05 -18.97
C ASP A 56 2.05 1.22 -19.11
N GLN A 57 2.65 2.09 -18.29
CA GLN A 57 4.09 2.35 -18.33
C GLN A 57 4.93 1.17 -17.84
N ALA A 58 4.44 0.41 -16.85
CA ALA A 58 5.14 -0.76 -16.33
C ALA A 58 5.17 -1.88 -17.37
N ARG A 59 4.02 -2.18 -17.99
CA ARG A 59 3.93 -3.19 -19.05
C ARG A 59 4.80 -2.85 -20.25
N ALA A 60 4.89 -1.58 -20.63
CA ALA A 60 5.77 -1.14 -21.71
C ALA A 60 7.26 -1.43 -21.45
N ARG A 61 7.66 -1.59 -20.18
CA ARG A 61 9.03 -1.92 -19.73
C ARG A 61 9.21 -3.37 -19.32
N GLY A 62 8.20 -4.22 -19.57
CA GLY A 62 8.24 -5.63 -19.13
C GLY A 62 8.24 -5.82 -17.62
N VAL A 63 7.86 -4.80 -16.84
CA VAL A 63 7.65 -4.91 -15.38
C VAL A 63 6.18 -5.19 -15.12
N LYS A 64 5.87 -6.23 -14.37
CA LYS A 64 4.48 -6.57 -14.02
C LYS A 64 3.91 -5.54 -13.04
N PRO A 65 2.86 -4.78 -13.39
CA PRO A 65 2.24 -3.84 -12.45
C PRO A 65 1.39 -4.57 -11.42
N ILE A 66 1.52 -4.18 -10.15
CA ILE A 66 0.61 -4.59 -9.07
C ILE A 66 -0.16 -3.35 -8.63
N LEU A 67 -1.47 -3.36 -8.81
CA LEU A 67 -2.32 -2.21 -8.50
C LEU A 67 -2.85 -2.35 -7.09
N GLY A 68 -2.56 -1.36 -6.24
CA GLY A 68 -3.00 -1.33 -4.85
C GLY A 68 -3.29 0.08 -4.36
N CYS A 69 -3.57 0.17 -3.06
CA CYS A 69 -3.83 1.43 -2.35
C CYS A 69 -3.50 1.24 -0.87
N GLU A 70 -2.81 2.21 -0.27
CA GLU A 70 -2.73 2.28 1.19
C GLU A 70 -3.96 3.07 1.68
N VAL A 71 -5.00 2.34 2.08
CA VAL A 71 -6.27 2.92 2.50
C VAL A 71 -6.21 3.38 3.96
N TYR A 72 -7.01 4.39 4.28
CA TYR A 72 -7.24 4.82 5.65
C TYR A 72 -8.45 4.07 6.22
N VAL A 73 -8.26 3.22 7.22
CA VAL A 73 -9.32 2.50 7.92
C VAL A 73 -9.69 3.25 9.19
N ALA A 74 -10.92 3.76 9.28
CA ALA A 74 -11.40 4.43 10.47
C ALA A 74 -11.39 3.48 11.68
N ASN A 75 -11.07 4.00 12.87
CA ASN A 75 -11.05 3.21 14.12
C ASN A 75 -12.45 2.66 14.53
N GLY A 76 -13.50 3.11 13.85
CA GLY A 76 -14.89 2.72 14.03
C GLY A 76 -15.63 2.92 12.70
N SER A 77 -16.82 3.52 12.73
CA SER A 77 -17.54 3.83 11.49
C SER A 77 -16.84 4.92 10.66
N ARG A 78 -16.79 4.75 9.34
CA ARG A 78 -16.29 5.78 8.40
C ARG A 78 -17.09 7.07 8.43
N LEU A 79 -18.35 7.01 8.89
CA LEU A 79 -19.27 8.14 9.00
C LEU A 79 -19.01 9.01 10.25
N ALA A 80 -18.25 8.50 11.22
CA ALA A 80 -17.96 9.22 12.46
C ALA A 80 -17.01 10.39 12.21
N ARG A 81 -17.35 11.56 12.75
CA ARG A 81 -16.56 12.81 12.68
C ARG A 81 -16.06 13.23 14.05
N SER A 82 -15.32 12.35 14.72
CA SER A 82 -14.72 12.58 16.03
C SER A 82 -13.25 12.17 16.03
N GLY A 83 -12.48 12.69 17.00
CA GLY A 83 -11.04 12.45 17.13
C GLY A 83 -10.18 13.57 16.57
N LYS A 84 -8.86 13.45 16.77
CA LYS A 84 -7.86 14.44 16.37
C LYS A 84 -7.26 14.09 15.00
N PRO A 85 -6.89 15.09 14.17
CA PRO A 85 -6.13 14.85 12.95
C PRO A 85 -4.93 13.91 13.21
N GLY A 86 -4.76 12.90 12.36
CA GLY A 86 -3.70 11.90 12.51
C GLY A 86 -4.04 10.69 13.40
N GLU A 87 -5.12 10.76 14.19
CA GLU A 87 -5.58 9.66 15.07
C GLU A 87 -6.92 9.05 14.62
N THR A 88 -7.53 9.59 13.55
CA THR A 88 -8.88 9.20 13.10
C THR A 88 -8.95 7.93 12.23
N ALA A 89 -7.79 7.36 11.86
CA ALA A 89 -7.68 6.18 11.03
C ALA A 89 -6.31 5.52 11.17
N ASN A 90 -6.26 4.22 10.89
CA ASN A 90 -5.05 3.44 10.67
C ASN A 90 -4.82 3.20 9.18
N HIS A 91 -3.59 2.88 8.80
CA HIS A 91 -3.25 2.49 7.44
C HIS A 91 -3.50 0.98 7.22
N LEU A 92 -3.85 0.61 5.99
CA LEU A 92 -3.93 -0.78 5.53
C LEU A 92 -3.53 -0.82 4.06
N VAL A 93 -2.60 -1.68 3.67
CA VAL A 93 -2.27 -1.87 2.26
C VAL A 93 -3.22 -2.90 1.67
N LEU A 94 -3.85 -2.57 0.55
CA LEU A 94 -4.67 -3.48 -0.24
C LEU A 94 -4.12 -3.59 -1.66
N LEU A 95 -3.93 -4.81 -2.13
CA LEU A 95 -3.47 -5.15 -3.47
C LEU A 95 -4.58 -5.89 -4.22
N ALA A 96 -4.85 -5.51 -5.46
CA ALA A 96 -5.77 -6.24 -6.31
C ALA A 96 -5.11 -7.52 -6.84
N ALA A 97 -5.63 -8.68 -6.42
CA ALA A 97 -5.18 -9.97 -6.93
C ALA A 97 -5.71 -10.24 -8.34
N ASP A 98 -6.90 -9.75 -8.67
CA ASP A 98 -7.56 -9.94 -9.95
C ASP A 98 -8.47 -8.75 -10.31
N ARG A 99 -9.20 -8.84 -11.43
CA ARG A 99 -10.14 -7.79 -11.88
C ARG A 99 -11.27 -7.53 -10.87
N THR A 100 -11.72 -8.54 -10.13
CA THR A 100 -12.73 -8.36 -9.07
C THR A 100 -12.14 -7.53 -7.93
N GLY A 101 -10.93 -7.86 -7.51
CA GLY A 101 -10.15 -7.09 -6.54
C GLY A 101 -9.97 -5.64 -6.98
N TYR A 102 -9.58 -5.40 -8.23
CA TYR A 102 -9.40 -4.05 -8.75
C TYR A 102 -10.72 -3.24 -8.72
N HIS A 103 -11.83 -3.86 -9.15
CA HIS A 103 -13.14 -3.21 -9.08
C HIS A 103 -13.55 -2.91 -7.62
N ASN A 104 -13.31 -3.84 -6.70
CA ASN A 104 -13.57 -3.63 -5.29
C ASN A 104 -12.70 -2.53 -4.68
N LEU A 105 -11.43 -2.42 -5.10
CA LEU A 105 -10.54 -1.34 -4.71
C LEU A 105 -11.08 0.03 -5.18
N ILE A 106 -11.60 0.11 -6.41
CA ILE A 106 -12.29 1.31 -6.91
C ILE A 106 -13.48 1.68 -6.02
N LYS A 107 -14.32 0.70 -5.62
CA LYS A 107 -15.48 0.94 -4.76
C LYS A 107 -15.07 1.45 -3.38
N LEU A 108 -14.08 0.82 -2.76
CA LEU A 108 -13.54 1.20 -1.45
C LEU A 108 -12.99 2.62 -1.47
N VAL A 109 -12.11 2.93 -2.42
CA VAL A 109 -11.49 4.27 -2.54
C VAL A 109 -12.54 5.32 -2.87
N SER A 110 -13.48 5.05 -3.77
CA SER A 110 -14.57 5.98 -4.09
C SER A 110 -15.43 6.29 -2.87
N ALA A 111 -15.87 5.26 -2.14
CA ALA A 111 -16.67 5.43 -0.92
C ALA A 111 -15.88 6.16 0.19
N GLY A 112 -14.56 5.96 0.27
CA GLY A 112 -13.70 6.74 1.14
C GLY A 112 -13.80 8.24 0.90
N TYR A 113 -13.90 8.67 -0.36
CA TYR A 113 -14.10 10.08 -0.74
C TYR A 113 -15.56 10.54 -0.62
N THR A 114 -16.54 9.74 -1.01
CA THR A 114 -17.95 10.18 -1.10
C THR A 114 -18.71 10.04 0.22
N GLU A 115 -18.31 9.12 1.09
CA GLU A 115 -19.00 8.81 2.35
C GLU A 115 -18.12 9.05 3.58
N GLY A 116 -16.89 8.53 3.55
CA GLY A 116 -16.03 8.44 4.73
C GLY A 116 -15.04 9.60 4.92
N PHE A 117 -15.10 10.60 4.05
CA PHE A 117 -14.14 11.69 4.06
C PHE A 117 -14.29 12.55 5.32
N TYR A 118 -13.21 12.66 6.09
CA TYR A 118 -13.09 13.60 7.20
C TYR A 118 -11.84 14.46 7.05
N TYR A 119 -10.69 14.01 7.55
CA TYR A 119 -9.38 14.60 7.23
C TYR A 119 -8.69 13.88 6.06
N LYS A 120 -9.05 12.61 5.84
CA LYS A 120 -8.59 11.71 4.80
C LYS A 120 -9.79 10.92 4.27
N PRO A 121 -9.73 10.35 3.05
CA PRO A 121 -10.77 9.46 2.54
C PRO A 121 -10.70 8.11 3.28
N ARG A 122 -11.60 7.88 4.23
CA ARG A 122 -11.54 6.69 5.10
C ARG A 122 -12.58 5.65 4.72
N ILE A 123 -12.20 4.39 4.73
CA ILE A 123 -13.13 3.26 4.77
C ILE A 123 -13.34 2.80 6.23
N ASP A 124 -14.15 1.78 6.43
CA ASP A 124 -14.22 1.02 7.68
C ASP A 124 -14.21 -0.49 7.41
N LYS A 125 -14.08 -1.28 8.48
CA LYS A 125 -14.05 -2.75 8.39
C LYS A 125 -15.34 -3.34 7.82
N GLU A 126 -16.48 -2.68 8.04
CA GLU A 126 -17.78 -3.09 7.48
C GLU A 126 -17.77 -2.99 5.95
N LEU A 127 -17.38 -1.83 5.42
CA LEU A 127 -17.27 -1.62 3.98
C LEU A 127 -16.19 -2.53 3.36
N LEU A 128 -15.07 -2.72 4.05
CA LEU A 128 -14.02 -3.65 3.62
C LEU A 128 -14.57 -5.07 3.46
N ALA A 129 -15.37 -5.56 4.42
CA ALA A 129 -16.00 -6.88 4.34
C ALA A 129 -16.94 -7.03 3.15
N GLN A 130 -17.63 -5.96 2.73
CA GLN A 130 -18.50 -5.98 1.56
C GLN A 130 -17.73 -6.05 0.23
N HIS A 131 -16.47 -5.64 0.22
CA HIS A 131 -15.63 -5.52 -0.97
C HIS A 131 -14.29 -6.25 -0.84
N ALA A 132 -14.20 -7.29 -0.01
CA ALA A 132 -12.93 -7.99 0.25
C ALA A 132 -12.50 -8.95 -0.87
N SER A 133 -13.44 -9.42 -1.70
CA SER A 133 -13.16 -10.43 -2.72
C SER A 133 -12.11 -9.94 -3.73
N GLY A 134 -11.14 -10.80 -4.03
CA GLY A 134 -10.04 -10.50 -4.96
C GLY A 134 -8.97 -9.56 -4.39
N LEU A 135 -9.01 -9.22 -3.10
CA LEU A 135 -7.99 -8.38 -2.45
C LEU A 135 -7.00 -9.22 -1.63
N ILE A 136 -5.75 -8.76 -1.61
CA ILE A 136 -4.72 -9.18 -0.65
C ILE A 136 -4.41 -7.98 0.24
N GLY A 137 -4.42 -8.15 1.57
CA GLY A 137 -4.11 -7.10 2.52
C GLY A 137 -2.77 -7.31 3.23
N LEU A 138 -2.05 -6.23 3.50
CA LEU A 138 -0.85 -6.20 4.33
C LEU A 138 -1.10 -5.29 5.54
N SER A 139 -0.56 -5.65 6.71
CA SER A 139 -0.83 -4.92 7.97
C SER A 139 -0.29 -3.49 8.06
N ALA A 140 0.36 -2.98 7.00
CA ALA A 140 0.87 -1.63 6.82
C ALA A 140 2.05 -1.25 7.72
N CYS A 141 2.43 0.04 7.63
CA CYS A 141 3.52 0.68 8.35
C CYS A 141 3.21 0.87 9.85
N LEU A 142 3.98 1.70 10.56
CA LEU A 142 3.77 2.01 11.99
C LEU A 142 2.40 2.63 12.31
N LYS A 143 1.68 3.13 11.29
CA LYS A 143 0.30 3.63 11.40
C LYS A 143 -0.77 2.56 11.14
N GLY A 144 -0.38 1.33 10.81
CA GLY A 144 -1.29 0.19 10.76
C GLY A 144 -1.87 -0.16 12.14
N GLU A 145 -3.05 -0.74 12.18
CA GLU A 145 -3.76 -1.03 13.44
C GLU A 145 -2.98 -2.06 14.30
N VAL A 146 -2.46 -3.12 13.65
CA VAL A 146 -1.64 -4.15 14.32
C VAL A 146 -0.37 -3.53 14.90
N ALA A 147 0.37 -2.77 14.09
CA ALA A 147 1.59 -2.08 14.51
C ALA A 147 1.31 -1.07 15.64
N THR A 148 0.21 -0.34 15.57
CA THR A 148 -0.21 0.61 16.61
C THR A 148 -0.41 -0.09 17.95
N HIS A 149 -1.12 -1.22 17.97
CA HIS A 149 -1.32 -1.98 19.20
C HIS A 149 -0.03 -2.60 19.73
N LEU A 150 0.85 -3.11 18.87
CA LEU A 150 2.16 -3.63 19.30
C LEU A 150 3.03 -2.55 19.95
N ARG A 151 3.07 -1.33 19.39
CA ARG A 151 3.81 -0.21 19.98
C ARG A 151 3.25 0.28 21.32
N LEU A 152 1.96 0.08 21.55
CA LEU A 152 1.30 0.39 22.82
C LEU A 152 1.34 -0.78 23.81
N GLU A 153 2.15 -1.82 23.53
CA GLU A 153 2.28 -3.03 24.35
C GLU A 153 0.96 -3.82 24.52
N GLN A 154 0.04 -3.67 23.56
CA GLN A 154 -1.28 -4.31 23.56
C GLN A 154 -1.30 -5.55 22.67
N GLN A 155 -0.48 -6.56 23.01
CA GLN A 155 -0.29 -7.77 22.22
C GLN A 155 -1.61 -8.44 21.82
N GLN A 156 -2.53 -8.63 22.78
CA GLN A 156 -3.83 -9.26 22.55
C GLN A 156 -4.67 -8.49 21.52
N ARG A 157 -4.70 -7.16 21.60
CA ARG A 157 -5.44 -6.32 20.65
C ARG A 157 -4.82 -6.34 19.26
N ALA A 158 -3.49 -6.43 19.18
CA ALA A 158 -2.80 -6.62 17.91
C ALA A 158 -3.16 -7.96 17.25
N THR A 159 -3.22 -9.05 18.04
CA THR A 159 -3.68 -10.37 17.58
C THR A 159 -5.14 -10.30 17.08
N GLU A 160 -6.03 -9.69 17.85
CA GLU A 160 -7.45 -9.52 17.48
C GLU A 160 -7.62 -8.70 16.19
N ALA A 161 -6.85 -7.62 16.03
CA ALA A 161 -6.87 -6.82 14.82
C ALA A 161 -6.40 -7.64 13.59
N ALA A 162 -5.30 -8.40 13.73
CA ALA A 162 -4.79 -9.25 12.66
C ALA A 162 -5.79 -10.36 12.28
N ALA A 163 -6.41 -11.02 13.28
CA ALA A 163 -7.46 -12.01 13.05
C ALA A 163 -8.64 -11.39 12.32
N THR A 164 -9.10 -10.21 12.74
CA THR A 164 -10.21 -9.50 12.10
C THR A 164 -9.94 -9.22 10.62
N PHE A 165 -8.75 -8.72 10.26
CA PHE A 165 -8.42 -8.48 8.86
C PHE A 165 -8.28 -9.77 8.05
N SER A 166 -7.71 -10.82 8.64
CA SER A 166 -7.64 -12.14 8.02
C SER A 166 -9.02 -12.73 7.74
N ASP A 167 -9.96 -12.60 8.69
CA ASP A 167 -11.33 -13.09 8.52
C ASP A 167 -12.07 -12.33 7.41
N ILE A 168 -11.89 -11.00 7.37
CA ILE A 168 -12.49 -10.14 6.34
C ILE A 168 -11.95 -10.47 4.95
N LEU A 169 -10.62 -10.56 4.79
CA LEU A 169 -9.97 -10.77 3.50
C LEU A 169 -9.99 -12.23 3.04
N GLY A 170 -10.20 -13.16 3.98
CA GLY A 170 -10.21 -14.59 3.76
C GLY A 170 -8.83 -15.24 3.94
N ALA A 171 -8.85 -16.54 4.20
CA ALA A 171 -7.63 -17.32 4.45
C ALA A 171 -6.60 -17.19 3.32
N GLY A 172 -5.35 -16.90 3.69
CA GLY A 172 -4.25 -16.72 2.74
C GLY A 172 -4.21 -15.37 2.03
N ASN A 173 -5.11 -14.43 2.37
CA ASN A 173 -5.17 -13.10 1.75
C ASN A 173 -4.74 -11.97 2.68
N PHE A 174 -4.29 -12.27 3.90
CA PHE A 174 -3.77 -11.26 4.82
C PHE A 174 -2.36 -11.60 5.29
N PHE A 175 -1.45 -10.63 5.20
CA PHE A 175 -0.04 -10.77 5.54
C PHE A 175 0.34 -9.76 6.62
N LEU A 176 1.16 -10.20 7.55
CA LEU A 176 1.76 -9.34 8.57
C LEU A 176 3.03 -8.69 7.99
N GLU A 177 2.98 -7.38 7.85
CA GLU A 177 3.96 -6.58 7.13
C GLU A 177 5.10 -6.13 8.05
N MET A 178 6.31 -6.50 7.67
CA MET A 178 7.55 -6.14 8.34
C MET A 178 8.26 -5.03 7.56
N GLN A 179 8.71 -4.01 8.28
CA GLN A 179 9.45 -2.87 7.72
C GLN A 179 10.64 -2.55 8.63
N TYR A 180 11.72 -2.02 8.06
CA TYR A 180 12.83 -1.48 8.84
C TYR A 180 13.59 -0.41 8.05
N GLN A 181 13.31 0.84 8.41
CA GLN A 181 13.88 2.06 7.85
C GLN A 181 14.83 2.73 8.87
N GLY A 182 15.33 1.97 9.85
CA GLY A 182 16.17 2.49 10.94
C GLY A 182 15.37 3.16 12.07
N ILE A 183 14.10 2.76 12.26
CA ILE A 183 13.24 3.27 13.33
C ILE A 183 13.09 2.18 14.40
N ASP A 184 13.41 2.50 15.66
CA ASP A 184 13.39 1.52 16.76
C ASP A 184 12.00 0.91 17.01
N ASP A 185 10.94 1.71 16.86
CA ASP A 185 9.55 1.25 16.94
C ASP A 185 9.25 0.09 15.96
N GLN A 186 9.93 0.04 14.82
CA GLN A 186 9.75 -1.04 13.85
C GLN A 186 10.39 -2.35 14.32
N LEU A 187 11.47 -2.30 15.11
CA LEU A 187 12.02 -3.49 15.75
C LEU A 187 11.05 -4.04 16.80
N VAL A 188 10.38 -3.17 17.55
CA VAL A 188 9.33 -3.56 18.50
C VAL A 188 8.18 -4.25 17.77
N VAL A 189 7.69 -3.65 16.69
CA VAL A 189 6.62 -4.24 15.85
C VAL A 189 7.07 -5.57 15.26
N ASN A 190 8.23 -5.64 14.58
CA ASN A 190 8.73 -6.86 13.95
C ASN A 190 8.88 -8.03 14.94
N ARG A 191 9.35 -7.76 16.17
CA ARG A 191 9.40 -8.78 17.25
C ARG A 191 8.00 -9.22 17.68
N GLY A 192 7.05 -8.30 17.74
CA GLY A 192 5.65 -8.56 18.11
C GLY A 192 4.82 -9.27 17.03
N LEU A 193 5.18 -9.14 15.75
CA LEU A 193 4.50 -9.81 14.64
C LEU A 193 4.76 -11.32 14.62
N ALA A 194 5.99 -11.75 14.92
CA ALA A 194 6.37 -13.18 14.91
C ALA A 194 5.49 -14.11 15.79
N PRO A 195 5.12 -13.77 17.04
CA PRO A 195 4.17 -14.56 17.81
C PRO A 195 2.75 -14.54 17.21
N ILE A 196 2.26 -13.40 16.71
CA ILE A 196 0.92 -13.31 16.08
C ILE A 196 0.87 -14.18 14.82
N ALA A 197 1.89 -14.12 13.97
CA ALA A 197 2.04 -14.94 12.78
C ALA A 197 1.92 -16.43 13.10
N ARG A 198 2.61 -16.90 14.15
CA ARG A 198 2.57 -18.29 14.60
C ARG A 198 1.22 -18.70 15.20
N GLU A 199 0.62 -17.83 16.00
CA GLU A 199 -0.66 -18.09 16.68
C GLU A 199 -1.81 -18.21 15.68
N LEU A 200 -1.88 -17.30 14.71
CA LEU A 200 -2.97 -17.24 13.73
C LEU A 200 -2.65 -18.00 12.43
N GLY A 201 -1.43 -18.50 12.27
CA GLY A 201 -0.98 -19.12 11.02
C GLY A 201 -0.90 -18.12 9.85
N LEU A 202 -0.61 -16.85 10.14
CA LEU A 202 -0.53 -15.79 9.14
C LEU A 202 0.90 -15.66 8.57
N PRO A 203 1.05 -15.49 7.24
CA PRO A 203 2.34 -15.26 6.62
C PRO A 203 2.90 -13.87 6.95
N LEU A 204 4.23 -13.79 7.11
CA LEU A 204 4.98 -12.53 7.15
C LEU A 204 5.33 -12.07 5.74
N VAL A 205 5.42 -10.77 5.51
CA VAL A 205 5.93 -10.17 4.26
C VAL A 205 6.77 -8.96 4.59
N CYS A 206 7.85 -8.70 3.86
CA CYS A 206 8.66 -7.50 4.07
C CYS A 206 8.48 -6.49 2.93
N THR A 207 8.46 -5.21 3.29
CA THR A 207 8.34 -4.07 2.35
C THR A 207 9.23 -2.93 2.85
N ASN A 208 9.28 -1.80 2.11
CA ASN A 208 10.09 -0.66 2.50
C ASN A 208 9.36 0.69 2.50
N ASP A 209 8.04 0.70 2.28
CA ASP A 209 7.22 1.93 2.31
C ASP A 209 7.85 3.08 1.49
N VAL A 210 8.09 2.80 0.21
CA VAL A 210 8.97 3.63 -0.63
C VAL A 210 8.30 4.97 -0.94
N HIS A 211 8.97 6.07 -0.65
CA HIS A 211 8.51 7.44 -0.90
C HIS A 211 9.40 8.23 -1.86
N TYR A 212 10.64 7.82 -2.07
CA TYR A 212 11.56 8.45 -3.01
C TYR A 212 12.45 7.42 -3.73
N LEU A 213 13.10 7.81 -4.83
CA LEU A 213 13.74 6.82 -5.70
C LEU A 213 15.09 6.34 -5.15
N ARG A 214 15.94 7.26 -4.69
CA ARG A 214 17.31 6.98 -4.24
C ARG A 214 17.50 7.46 -2.81
N GLN A 215 18.39 6.84 -2.04
CA GLN A 215 18.71 7.27 -0.67
C GLN A 215 19.07 8.76 -0.57
N ALA A 216 19.79 9.29 -1.57
CA ALA A 216 20.17 10.70 -1.64
C ALA A 216 18.97 11.66 -1.81
N ASP A 217 17.81 11.16 -2.24
CA ASP A 217 16.59 11.96 -2.46
C ASP A 217 15.84 12.26 -1.15
N HIS A 218 16.32 11.76 0.00
CA HIS A 218 15.72 12.04 1.31
C HIS A 218 15.62 13.55 1.61
N HIS A 219 16.60 14.35 1.18
CA HIS A 219 16.59 15.80 1.43
C HIS A 219 15.57 16.54 0.53
N PRO A 220 15.54 16.33 -0.81
CA PRO A 220 14.45 16.82 -1.64
C PRO A 220 13.06 16.40 -1.16
N HIS A 221 12.90 15.16 -0.73
CA HIS A 221 11.64 14.66 -0.16
C HIS A 221 11.26 15.41 1.13
N ASP A 222 12.21 15.65 2.03
CA ASP A 222 11.98 16.44 3.24
C ASP A 222 11.47 17.86 2.93
N VAL A 223 11.98 18.49 1.86
CA VAL A 223 11.49 19.78 1.37
C VAL A 223 10.07 19.67 0.79
N LEU A 224 9.76 18.59 0.08
CA LEU A 224 8.40 18.32 -0.42
C LEU A 224 7.37 18.28 0.72
N LEU A 225 7.70 17.61 1.83
CA LEU A 225 6.83 17.57 3.01
C LEU A 225 6.62 18.97 3.62
N CYS A 226 7.67 19.80 3.64
CA CYS A 226 7.58 21.18 4.10
C CYS A 226 6.61 22.00 3.23
N ILE A 227 6.68 21.86 1.91
CA ILE A 227 5.75 22.49 0.96
C ILE A 227 4.32 22.01 1.24
N GLY A 228 4.13 20.69 1.38
CA GLY A 228 2.83 20.08 1.62
C GLY A 228 2.16 20.50 2.92
N THR A 229 2.96 20.75 3.96
CA THR A 229 2.47 21.15 5.29
C THR A 229 2.49 22.65 5.53
N GLY A 230 2.99 23.45 4.57
CA GLY A 230 3.14 24.89 4.72
C GLY A 230 4.12 25.28 5.84
N LYS A 231 5.16 24.47 6.06
CA LYS A 231 6.17 24.65 7.11
C LYS A 231 7.54 25.02 6.53
N ASN A 232 8.37 25.71 7.32
CA ASN A 232 9.77 25.97 6.98
C ASN A 232 10.64 24.77 7.36
N VAL A 233 11.72 24.53 6.62
CA VAL A 233 12.69 23.45 6.89
C VAL A 233 13.34 23.61 8.29
N GLU A 234 13.44 24.84 8.78
CA GLU A 234 13.97 25.20 10.10
C GLU A 234 12.98 24.96 11.26
N ASP A 235 11.69 24.69 10.98
CA ASP A 235 10.70 24.41 12.03
C ASP A 235 10.95 23.03 12.64
N GLU A 236 11.35 22.96 13.91
CA GLU A 236 11.65 21.70 14.60
C GLU A 236 10.43 20.79 14.77
N GLN A 237 9.21 21.33 14.74
CA GLN A 237 7.96 20.59 14.90
C GLN A 237 7.29 20.23 13.56
N ARG A 238 7.98 20.43 12.43
CA ARG A 238 7.47 20.06 11.12
C ARG A 238 7.36 18.54 10.95
N LEU A 239 6.51 18.13 10.01
CA LEU A 239 6.50 16.75 9.55
C LEU A 239 7.85 16.42 8.88
N ARG A 240 8.48 15.33 9.31
CA ARG A 240 9.70 14.78 8.71
C ARG A 240 9.73 13.28 8.90
N TYR A 241 10.30 12.59 7.93
CA TYR A 241 10.55 11.16 8.05
C TYR A 241 11.82 10.95 8.88
N HIS A 242 11.88 9.85 9.61
CA HIS A 242 13.05 9.52 10.42
C HIS A 242 14.11 8.82 9.55
N GLY A 243 15.27 9.44 9.40
CA GLY A 243 16.36 8.89 8.59
C GLY A 243 16.13 9.04 7.08
N ASP A 244 16.84 8.23 6.30
CA ASP A 244 16.99 8.34 4.84
C ASP A 244 16.65 7.03 4.09
N GLN A 245 15.88 6.14 4.73
CA GLN A 245 15.73 4.75 4.31
C GLN A 245 14.43 4.42 3.55
N PHE A 246 13.63 5.40 3.18
CA PHE A 246 12.34 5.24 2.47
C PHE A 246 12.50 5.27 0.94
N TYR A 247 13.62 4.78 0.43
CA TYR A 247 13.90 4.74 -0.99
C TYR A 247 13.63 3.37 -1.63
N LEU A 248 13.66 3.30 -2.96
CA LEU A 248 13.58 2.03 -3.70
C LEU A 248 14.85 1.20 -3.52
N LYS A 249 14.97 0.52 -2.38
CA LYS A 249 16.05 -0.42 -2.08
C LYS A 249 16.17 -1.49 -3.16
N THR A 250 17.40 -1.88 -3.46
CA THR A 250 17.71 -3.05 -4.28
C THR A 250 17.27 -4.34 -3.59
N PRO A 251 17.04 -5.43 -4.33
CA PRO A 251 16.77 -6.74 -3.73
C PRO A 251 17.88 -7.19 -2.77
N GLU A 252 19.14 -6.86 -3.07
CA GLU A 252 20.29 -7.15 -2.21
C GLU A 252 20.24 -6.38 -0.89
N GLU A 253 19.90 -5.09 -0.91
CA GLU A 253 19.71 -4.29 0.30
C GLU A 253 18.54 -4.83 1.15
N MET A 254 17.44 -5.21 0.51
CA MET A 254 16.31 -5.82 1.23
C MET A 254 16.68 -7.18 1.84
N ALA A 255 17.47 -7.99 1.14
CA ALA A 255 17.99 -9.24 1.65
C ALA A 255 18.99 -9.05 2.80
N GLN A 256 19.76 -7.96 2.82
CA GLN A 256 20.61 -7.61 3.96
C GLN A 256 19.79 -7.23 5.20
N VAL A 257 18.68 -6.51 5.02
CA VAL A 257 17.81 -6.09 6.13
C VAL A 257 16.99 -7.26 6.69
N PHE A 258 16.43 -8.10 5.81
CA PHE A 258 15.49 -9.16 6.18
C PHE A 258 16.04 -10.58 5.95
N GLY A 259 17.36 -10.74 5.93
CA GLY A 259 18.00 -12.03 5.66
C GLY A 259 17.64 -13.14 6.67
N GLU A 260 17.26 -12.76 7.90
CA GLU A 260 16.75 -13.68 8.92
C GLU A 260 15.30 -14.13 8.66
N PHE A 261 14.60 -13.50 7.72
CA PHE A 261 13.21 -13.76 7.34
C PHE A 261 13.08 -14.12 5.85
N PRO A 262 13.73 -15.19 5.37
CA PRO A 262 13.72 -15.56 3.94
C PRO A 262 12.32 -15.89 3.41
N GLU A 263 11.40 -16.30 4.27
CA GLU A 263 9.99 -16.49 3.90
C GLU A 263 9.27 -15.16 3.64
N ALA A 264 9.55 -14.12 4.42
CA ALA A 264 8.96 -12.80 4.20
C ALA A 264 9.38 -12.20 2.86
N LEU A 265 10.65 -12.38 2.47
CA LEU A 265 11.16 -11.98 1.15
C LEU A 265 10.47 -12.76 0.03
N ARG A 266 10.40 -14.10 0.14
CA ARG A 266 9.72 -14.95 -0.86
C ARG A 266 8.23 -14.64 -1.00
N ASN A 267 7.56 -14.28 0.10
CA ASN A 267 6.15 -13.91 0.06
C ASN A 267 5.91 -12.65 -0.78
N THR A 268 6.89 -11.76 -0.95
CA THR A 268 6.75 -10.61 -1.86
C THR A 268 6.55 -11.05 -3.31
N VAL A 269 7.34 -12.03 -3.75
CA VAL A 269 7.27 -12.62 -5.09
C VAL A 269 6.00 -13.44 -5.24
N ALA A 270 5.64 -14.26 -4.24
CA ALA A 270 4.42 -15.06 -4.27
C ALA A 270 3.14 -14.21 -4.37
N ILE A 271 3.10 -13.05 -3.68
CA ILE A 271 2.01 -12.09 -3.83
C ILE A 271 2.02 -11.49 -5.25
N ALA A 272 3.20 -11.10 -5.75
CA ALA A 272 3.33 -10.56 -7.11
C ALA A 272 2.87 -11.54 -8.19
N GLU A 273 3.13 -12.84 -8.03
CA GLU A 273 2.66 -13.89 -8.93
C GLU A 273 1.13 -14.00 -8.93
N ARG A 274 0.51 -13.89 -7.75
CA ARG A 274 -0.96 -13.97 -7.58
C ARG A 274 -1.71 -12.76 -8.14
N CYS A 275 -1.10 -11.58 -8.18
CA CYS A 275 -1.73 -10.37 -8.69
C CYS A 275 -1.74 -10.35 -10.21
N ASP A 276 -2.89 -10.42 -10.86
CA ASP A 276 -3.03 -10.35 -12.32
C ASP A 276 -4.21 -9.45 -12.71
N VAL A 277 -3.92 -8.17 -12.92
CA VAL A 277 -4.88 -7.17 -13.37
C VAL A 277 -4.45 -6.64 -14.73
N ASP A 278 -5.14 -7.07 -15.78
CA ASP A 278 -4.94 -6.56 -17.13
C ASP A 278 -6.05 -5.56 -17.51
N LEU A 279 -5.64 -4.30 -17.72
CA LEU A 279 -6.49 -3.19 -18.14
C LEU A 279 -6.33 -2.83 -19.63
N SER A 280 -5.66 -3.67 -20.42
CA SER A 280 -5.41 -3.41 -21.85
C SER A 280 -6.63 -3.59 -22.75
N ALA A 281 -7.68 -4.25 -22.27
CA ALA A 281 -8.92 -4.45 -23.00
C ALA A 281 -9.56 -3.11 -23.36
N ARG A 282 -9.79 -2.89 -24.66
CA ARG A 282 -10.51 -1.71 -25.17
C ARG A 282 -11.97 -2.07 -25.37
N GLU A 283 -12.80 -1.71 -24.41
CA GLU A 283 -14.26 -1.82 -24.50
C GLU A 283 -14.88 -0.43 -24.66
N ASN A 284 -15.87 -0.31 -25.54
CA ASN A 284 -16.65 0.91 -25.70
C ASN A 284 -17.79 0.90 -24.69
N HIS A 285 -17.71 1.75 -23.67
CA HIS A 285 -18.78 1.94 -22.70
C HIS A 285 -19.67 3.13 -23.10
N LEU A 286 -20.45 2.96 -24.17
CA LEU A 286 -21.44 3.96 -24.59
C LEU A 286 -22.73 3.82 -23.76
N PRO A 287 -23.32 4.91 -23.24
CA PRO A 287 -24.62 4.86 -22.62
C PRO A 287 -25.70 4.35 -23.58
N SER A 288 -26.61 3.51 -23.10
CA SER A 288 -27.83 3.19 -23.83
C SER A 288 -28.69 4.44 -23.95
N PHE A 289 -29.14 4.76 -25.17
CA PHE A 289 -30.07 5.85 -25.43
C PHE A 289 -31.44 5.27 -25.78
N ASP A 290 -32.46 5.61 -24.98
CA ASP A 290 -33.83 5.22 -25.26
C ASP A 290 -34.37 6.09 -26.41
N VAL A 291 -34.49 5.50 -27.59
CA VAL A 291 -35.09 6.17 -28.75
C VAL A 291 -36.61 6.16 -28.64
N PRO A 292 -37.29 7.30 -28.93
CA PRO A 292 -38.74 7.33 -29.01
C PRO A 292 -39.30 6.32 -30.01
N GLU A 293 -40.52 5.84 -29.76
CA GLU A 293 -41.20 4.89 -30.64
C GLU A 293 -41.25 5.40 -32.09
N GLY A 294 -40.81 4.58 -33.03
CA GLY A 294 -40.72 4.93 -34.46
C GLY A 294 -39.36 5.45 -34.93
N PHE A 295 -38.36 5.59 -34.03
CA PHE A 295 -36.99 5.99 -34.37
C PHE A 295 -35.97 4.89 -34.05
N THR A 296 -34.83 4.93 -34.74
CA THR A 296 -33.64 4.11 -34.48
C THR A 296 -32.50 4.95 -33.92
N VAL A 297 -31.46 4.31 -33.39
CA VAL A 297 -30.25 4.97 -32.85
C VAL A 297 -29.34 5.49 -33.99
N ASP A 298 -29.54 4.96 -35.21
CA ASP A 298 -28.98 5.43 -36.48
C ASP A 298 -29.81 6.58 -37.06
#